data_AF-A0A0M8WGI7-F1
#
_entry.id   AF-A0A0M8WGI7-F1
#
_cell.length_a   1.000
_cell.length_b   1.000
_cell.length_c   1.000
_cell.angle_alpha   90.00
_cell.angle_beta   90.00
_cell.angle_gamma   90.00
#
_symmetry.space_group_name_H-M   'P 1'
#
loop_
_entity.id
_entity.type
_entity.pdbx_description
1 polymer ?
#
loop_
_entity_poly.entity_id
_entity_poly.type
_entity_poly.pdbx_seq_one_letter_code
_entity_poly.pdbx_strand_id
1 'polypeptide(L)'
;MTTWWMWNPAGTPPRGRFRSEQSLAKAAAADHVVRSADFTCPEQRRRATAARTDFLAVTGDPAQLALVERRLWTLLVALRRSLPIREALAMAPRRAGQAALVAEPTRELAELDRSFDRFAAALTVLRADPSPEQLRHTAALD
;
A
#
# COMPACT_ATOMS: atom_id res chain seq x y z
N MET A 1 -9.16 15.73 -5.93
CA MET A 1 -8.54 14.46 -5.49
C MET A 1 -7.13 14.75 -5.03
N THR A 2 -6.77 14.39 -3.80
CA THR A 2 -5.42 14.59 -3.26
C THR A 2 -4.47 13.62 -3.94
N THR A 3 -3.55 14.14 -4.75
CA THR A 3 -2.54 13.30 -5.41
C THR A 3 -1.37 13.11 -4.46
N TRP A 4 -1.15 11.87 -4.04
CA TRP A 4 0.02 11.48 -3.26
C TRP A 4 0.83 10.42 -4.00
N TRP A 5 2.07 10.29 -3.56
CA TRP A 5 3.01 9.27 -3.97
C TRP A 5 3.84 8.85 -2.74
N MET A 6 4.45 7.68 -2.83
CA MET A 6 5.38 7.16 -1.84
C MET A 6 6.60 6.62 -2.57
N TRP A 7 7.79 6.82 -1.99
CA TRP A 7 9.03 6.27 -2.51
C TRP A 7 9.27 4.86 -1.96
N ASN A 8 10.00 4.02 -2.68
CA ASN A 8 10.56 2.80 -2.11
C ASN A 8 11.62 3.16 -1.06
N PRO A 9 11.37 2.93 0.25
CA PRO A 9 12.31 3.33 1.29
C PRO A 9 13.62 2.53 1.25
N ALA A 10 13.65 1.37 0.59
CA ALA A 10 14.87 0.60 0.35
C ALA A 10 15.55 0.93 -1.00
N GLY A 11 14.93 1.77 -1.83
CA GLY A 11 15.42 2.13 -3.15
C GLY A 11 16.24 3.42 -3.13
N THR A 12 17.26 3.50 -3.99
CA THR A 12 18.05 4.72 -4.15
C THR A 12 17.19 5.80 -4.82
N PRO A 13 16.98 6.98 -4.19
CA PRO A 13 16.22 8.05 -4.80
C PRO A 13 16.91 8.55 -6.09
N PRO A 14 16.14 8.99 -7.10
CA PRO A 14 16.70 9.45 -8.36
C PRO A 14 17.53 10.73 -8.12
N ARG A 15 18.73 10.77 -8.69
CA ARG A 15 19.61 11.95 -8.62
C ARG A 15 19.30 12.87 -9.80
N GLY A 16 19.04 14.15 -9.53
CA GLY A 16 18.74 15.14 -10.58
C GLY A 16 18.07 16.40 -10.04
N ARG A 17 17.86 17.38 -10.93
CA ARG A 17 17.10 18.60 -10.60
C ARG A 17 15.63 18.38 -10.95
N PHE A 18 14.79 18.26 -9.92
CA PHE A 18 13.34 18.15 -10.07
C PHE A 18 12.68 19.40 -9.48
N ARG A 19 11.64 19.91 -10.14
CA ARG A 19 10.93 21.12 -9.69
C ARG A 19 10.06 20.88 -8.46
N SER A 20 9.73 19.62 -8.16
CA SER A 20 9.00 19.20 -6.98
C SER A 20 9.14 17.70 -6.76
N GLU A 21 8.87 17.27 -5.53
CA GLU A 21 8.68 15.89 -5.10
C GLU A 21 7.66 15.13 -5.97
N GLN A 22 6.56 15.78 -6.34
CA GLN A 22 5.57 15.20 -7.25
C GLN A 22 6.12 15.00 -8.67
N SER A 23 6.96 15.92 -9.16
CA SER A 23 7.61 15.79 -10.47
C SER A 23 8.61 14.64 -10.49
N LEU A 24 9.36 14.46 -9.39
CA LEU A 24 10.25 13.32 -9.19
C LEU A 24 9.47 12.00 -9.25
N ALA A 25 8.38 11.92 -8.49
CA ALA A 25 7.52 10.74 -8.44
C ALA A 25 6.91 10.37 -9.79
N LYS A 26 6.58 11.37 -10.62
CA LYS A 26 6.10 11.13 -12.00
C LYS A 26 7.19 10.57 -12.91
N ALA A 27 8.43 11.05 -12.78
CA ALA A 27 9.56 10.62 -13.60
C ALA A 27 10.16 9.28 -13.17
N ALA A 28 9.90 8.84 -11.94
CA ALA A 28 10.44 7.60 -11.41
C ALA A 28 9.84 6.34 -12.06
N ALA A 29 10.67 5.30 -12.17
CA ALA A 29 10.25 3.98 -12.62
C ALA A 29 9.16 3.41 -11.70
N ALA A 30 8.20 2.70 -12.29
CA ALA A 30 7.00 2.23 -11.59
C ALA A 30 7.32 1.35 -10.38
N ASP A 31 8.41 0.59 -10.40
CA ASP A 31 8.79 -0.28 -9.28
C ASP A 31 9.38 0.47 -8.07
N HIS A 32 9.73 1.75 -8.23
CA HIS A 32 10.31 2.58 -7.18
C HIS A 32 9.34 3.58 -6.56
N VAL A 33 8.18 3.80 -7.20
CA VAL A 33 7.17 4.79 -6.76
C VAL A 33 5.77 4.20 -6.85
N VAL A 34 4.96 4.40 -5.81
CA VAL A 34 3.53 4.07 -5.79
C VAL A 34 2.80 5.38 -5.74
N ARG A 35 1.80 5.52 -6.61
CA ARG A 35 1.02 6.75 -6.75
C ARG A 35 -0.43 6.44 -6.42
N SER A 36 -1.10 7.41 -5.80
CA SER A 36 -2.56 7.38 -5.65
C SER A 36 -3.31 7.07 -6.95
N ALA A 37 -2.79 7.53 -8.10
CA ALA A 37 -3.36 7.30 -9.42
C ALA A 37 -3.20 5.85 -9.93
N ASP A 38 -2.28 5.06 -9.36
CA ASP A 38 -2.11 3.65 -9.72
C ASP A 38 -3.34 2.81 -9.29
N PHE A 39 -4.13 3.29 -8.31
CA PHE A 39 -5.34 2.62 -7.83
C PHE A 39 -6.57 3.10 -8.60
N THR A 40 -6.93 2.41 -9.70
CA THR A 40 -8.07 2.76 -10.54
C THR A 40 -9.41 2.59 -9.80
N CYS A 41 -9.54 1.58 -8.95
CA CYS A 41 -10.70 1.38 -8.08
C CYS A 41 -10.82 2.49 -7.01
N PRO A 42 -11.95 3.22 -6.94
CA PRO A 42 -12.14 4.32 -5.99
C PRO A 42 -12.00 3.90 -4.51
N GLU A 43 -12.48 2.71 -4.15
CA GLU A 43 -12.41 2.19 -2.80
C GLU A 43 -10.96 1.89 -2.39
N GLN A 44 -10.21 1.18 -3.23
CA GLN A 44 -8.80 0.89 -3.01
C GLN A 44 -7.98 2.18 -2.91
N ARG A 45 -8.27 3.17 -3.77
CA ARG A 45 -7.64 4.49 -3.70
C ARG A 45 -7.93 5.21 -2.38
N ARG A 46 -9.17 5.15 -1.88
CA ARG A 46 -9.56 5.74 -0.60
C ARG A 46 -8.82 5.06 0.55
N ARG A 47 -8.80 3.72 0.58
CA ARG A 47 -8.09 2.92 1.60
C ARG A 47 -6.59 3.22 1.62
N ALA A 48 -5.94 3.20 0.46
CA ALA A 48 -4.52 3.54 0.33
C ALA A 48 -4.21 4.98 0.74
N THR A 49 -5.10 5.93 0.40
CA THR A 49 -4.96 7.34 0.81
C THR A 49 -5.10 7.51 2.31
N ALA A 50 -6.08 6.85 2.94
CA ALA A 50 -6.27 6.90 4.38
C ALA A 50 -5.04 6.35 5.12
N ALA A 51 -4.58 5.15 4.77
CA ALA A 51 -3.39 4.54 5.38
C ALA A 51 -2.13 5.43 5.26
N ARG A 52 -1.91 6.03 4.08
CA ARG A 52 -0.79 6.96 3.89
C ARG A 52 -0.93 8.21 4.76
N THR A 53 -2.12 8.79 4.83
CA THR A 53 -2.39 9.96 5.68
C THR A 53 -2.22 9.64 7.16
N ASP A 54 -2.68 8.47 7.61
CA ASP A 54 -2.55 8.03 8.99
C ASP A 54 -1.07 7.83 9.35
N PHE A 55 -0.29 7.17 8.49
CA PHE A 55 1.15 7.01 8.68
C PHE A 55 1.88 8.35 8.84
N LEU A 56 1.58 9.35 8.01
CA LEU A 56 2.19 10.69 8.12
C LEU A 56 1.85 11.42 9.42
N ALA A 57 0.77 11.04 10.09
CA ALA A 57 0.37 11.62 11.36
C ALA A 57 0.99 10.87 12.56
N VAL A 58 1.64 9.73 12.35
CA VAL A 58 2.33 8.99 13.40
C VAL A 58 3.64 9.70 13.78
N THR A 59 3.90 9.79 15.08
CA THR A 59 5.17 10.26 15.64
C THR A 59 5.85 9.13 16.43
N GLY A 60 7.18 9.21 16.61
CA GLY A 60 7.93 8.19 17.34
C GLY A 60 9.39 8.11 16.93
N ASP A 61 10.04 7.01 17.33
CA ASP A 61 11.44 6.73 16.96
C ASP A 61 11.60 6.63 15.44
N PRO A 62 12.44 7.48 14.80
CA PRO A 62 12.66 7.46 13.35
C PRO A 62 13.06 6.10 12.80
N ALA A 63 13.85 5.32 13.54
CA ALA A 63 14.29 4.01 13.09
C ALA A 63 13.12 3.02 12.97
N GLN A 64 12.19 3.07 13.92
CA GLN A 64 10.99 2.24 13.91
C GLN A 64 9.96 2.75 12.88
N LEU A 65 9.82 4.07 12.73
CA LEU A 65 8.97 4.65 11.69
C LEU A 65 9.40 4.23 10.29
N ALA A 66 10.71 4.14 10.02
CA ALA A 66 11.22 3.63 8.75
C ALA A 66 10.83 2.17 8.47
N LEU A 67 10.71 1.33 9.51
CA LEU A 67 10.22 -0.04 9.36
C LEU A 67 8.72 -0.08 9.03
N VAL A 68 7.92 0.74 9.72
CA VAL A 68 6.49 0.91 9.43
C VAL A 68 6.29 1.47 8.02
N GLU A 69 7.10 2.43 7.61
CA GLU A 69 7.11 3.01 6.25
C GLU A 69 7.38 1.93 5.21
N ARG A 70 8.42 1.12 5.42
CA ARG A 70 8.75 -0.01 4.54
C ARG A 70 7.64 -1.04 4.45
N ARG A 71 6.94 -1.28 5.57
CA ARG A 71 5.80 -2.20 5.57
C ARG A 71 4.62 -1.64 4.79
N LEU A 72 4.24 -0.37 5.04
CA LEU A 72 3.20 0.33 4.28
C LEU A 72 3.51 0.30 2.78
N TRP A 73 4.75 0.62 2.41
CA TRP A 73 5.21 0.56 1.03
C TRP A 73 4.99 -0.81 0.39
N THR A 74 5.41 -1.87 1.07
CA THR A 74 5.31 -3.25 0.59
C THR A 74 3.86 -3.64 0.34
N LEU A 75 2.97 -3.28 1.27
CA LEU A 75 1.53 -3.52 1.16
C LEU A 75 0.89 -2.74 0.01
N LEU A 76 1.26 -1.47 -0.18
CA LEU A 76 0.78 -0.66 -1.29
C LEU A 76 1.24 -1.21 -2.65
N VAL A 77 2.47 -1.70 -2.75
CA VAL A 77 2.98 -2.37 -3.96
C VAL A 77 2.21 -3.67 -4.22
N ALA A 78 1.96 -4.48 -3.18
CA ALA A 78 1.18 -5.71 -3.31
C ALA A 78 -0.26 -5.42 -3.78
N LEU A 79 -0.93 -4.42 -3.19
CA LEU A 79 -2.24 -3.96 -3.64
C LEU A 79 -2.23 -3.53 -5.10
N ARG A 80 -1.25 -2.72 -5.52
CA ARG A 80 -1.11 -2.31 -6.92
C ARG A 80 -0.92 -3.50 -7.86
N ARG A 81 -0.05 -4.44 -7.50
CA ARG A 81 0.20 -5.66 -8.28
C ARG A 81 -1.01 -6.59 -8.36
N SER A 82 -1.93 -6.49 -7.39
CA SER A 82 -3.17 -7.26 -7.38
C SER A 82 -4.24 -6.73 -8.35
N LEU A 83 -4.13 -5.48 -8.83
CA LEU A 83 -5.17 -4.84 -9.65
C LEU A 83 -5.49 -5.59 -10.95
N PRO A 84 -4.50 -6.06 -11.75
CA PRO A 84 -4.80 -6.81 -12.98
C PRO A 84 -5.54 -8.12 -12.71
N ILE A 85 -5.23 -8.80 -11.61
CA ILE A 85 -5.91 -10.05 -11.20
C ILE A 85 -7.36 -9.75 -10.81
N ARG A 86 -7.58 -8.66 -10.05
CA ARG A 86 -8.93 -8.20 -9.67
C ARG A 86 -9.77 -7.86 -10.91
N GLU A 87 -9.19 -7.16 -11.88
CA GLU A 87 -9.85 -6.86 -13.16
C GLU A 87 -10.18 -8.14 -13.95
N ALA A 88 -9.23 -9.07 -14.06
CA ALA A 88 -9.45 -10.33 -14.76
C ALA A 88 -10.57 -11.15 -14.10
N LEU A 89 -10.62 -11.21 -12.78
CA LEU A 89 -11.69 -11.89 -12.02
C LEU A 89 -13.05 -11.19 -12.19
N ALA A 90 -13.07 -9.85 -12.25
CA ALA A 90 -14.31 -9.09 -12.47
C ALA A 90 -14.87 -9.30 -13.88
N MET A 91 -14.00 -9.50 -14.88
CA MET A 91 -14.37 -9.73 -16.28
C MET A 91 -14.61 -11.21 -16.64
N ALA A 92 -14.25 -12.14 -15.75
CA ALA A 92 -14.35 -13.57 -16.04
C ALA A 92 -15.82 -14.02 -16.17
N PRO A 93 -16.21 -14.68 -17.28
CA PRO A 93 -17.56 -15.20 -17.46
C PRO A 93 -17.83 -16.34 -16.47
N ARG A 94 -18.98 -16.33 -15.79
CA ARG A 94 -19.37 -17.37 -14.83
C ARG A 94 -19.76 -18.66 -15.57
N ARG A 95 -18.78 -19.50 -15.95
CA ARG A 95 -19.03 -20.83 -16.54
C ARG A 95 -18.88 -21.93 -15.49
N ALA A 96 -19.72 -22.96 -15.59
CA ALA A 96 -19.60 -24.15 -14.75
C ALA A 96 -18.21 -24.80 -14.94
N GLY A 97 -17.54 -25.14 -13.84
CA GLY A 97 -16.19 -25.73 -13.83
C GLY A 97 -15.02 -24.77 -13.57
N GLN A 98 -15.23 -23.44 -13.62
CA GLN A 98 -14.17 -22.46 -13.31
C GLN A 98 -14.04 -22.13 -11.82
N ALA A 99 -14.94 -22.62 -10.96
CA ALA A 99 -14.97 -22.29 -9.54
C ALA A 99 -13.65 -22.59 -8.82
N ALA A 100 -12.99 -23.71 -9.14
CA ALA A 100 -11.70 -24.08 -8.54
C ALA A 100 -10.54 -23.18 -9.01
N LEU A 101 -10.57 -22.72 -10.27
CA LEU A 101 -9.52 -21.86 -10.85
C LEU A 101 -9.58 -20.42 -10.33
N VAL A 102 -10.77 -19.95 -9.94
CA VAL A 102 -10.93 -18.62 -9.34
C VAL A 102 -10.81 -18.63 -7.82
N ALA A 103 -10.96 -19.78 -7.18
CA ALA A 103 -10.92 -19.91 -5.71
C ALA A 103 -9.58 -19.45 -5.13
N GLU A 104 -8.47 -19.92 -5.68
CA GLU A 104 -7.14 -19.61 -5.14
C GLU A 104 -6.76 -18.13 -5.33
N PRO A 105 -6.89 -17.53 -6.53
CA PRO A 105 -6.66 -16.09 -6.69
C PRO A 105 -7.60 -15.25 -5.82
N THR A 106 -8.85 -15.66 -5.64
CA THR A 106 -9.80 -14.94 -4.77
C THR A 106 -9.38 -15.02 -3.31
N ARG A 107 -8.88 -16.17 -2.86
CA ARG A 107 -8.39 -16.37 -1.50
C ARG A 107 -7.16 -15.51 -1.23
N GLU A 108 -6.18 -15.53 -2.12
CA GLU A 108 -4.96 -14.71 -2.01
C GLU A 108 -5.30 -13.21 -1.94
N LEU A 109 -6.24 -12.74 -2.78
CA LEU A 109 -6.72 -11.36 -2.74
C LEU A 109 -7.39 -11.02 -1.41
N ALA A 110 -8.21 -11.93 -0.86
CA ALA A 110 -8.86 -11.73 0.42
C ALA A 110 -7.85 -11.72 1.58
N GLU A 111 -6.80 -12.53 1.53
CA GLU A 111 -5.71 -12.52 2.50
C GLU A 111 -4.92 -11.20 2.45
N LEU A 112 -4.62 -10.70 1.25
CA LEU A 112 -4.01 -9.39 1.06
C LEU A 112 -4.88 -8.26 1.60
N ASP A 113 -6.19 -8.28 1.32
CA ASP A 113 -7.14 -7.27 1.84
C ASP A 113 -7.17 -7.29 3.38
N ARG A 114 -7.22 -8.47 4.00
CA ARG A 114 -7.17 -8.63 5.46
C ARG A 114 -5.85 -8.15 6.07
N SER A 115 -4.72 -8.45 5.42
CA SER A 115 -3.41 -7.96 5.85
C SER A 115 -3.37 -6.43 5.82
N PHE A 116 -3.83 -5.83 4.72
CA PHE A 116 -3.90 -4.38 4.58
C PHE A 116 -4.80 -3.73 5.63
N ASP A 117 -5.99 -4.29 5.87
CA ASP A 117 -6.93 -3.75 6.87
C ASP A 117 -6.41 -3.87 8.30
N ARG A 118 -5.75 -4.99 8.65
CA ARG A 118 -5.08 -5.12 9.96
C ARG A 118 -4.00 -4.06 10.14
N PHE A 119 -3.18 -3.84 9.12
CA PHE A 119 -2.15 -2.80 9.15
C PHE A 119 -2.74 -1.39 9.26
N ALA A 120 -3.79 -1.07 8.50
CA ALA A 120 -4.47 0.23 8.56
C ALA A 120 -5.13 0.49 9.92
N ALA A 121 -5.73 -0.55 10.53
CA ALA A 121 -6.27 -0.47 11.88
C ALA A 121 -5.15 -0.22 12.91
N ALA A 122 -4.02 -0.92 12.80
CA ALA A 122 -2.86 -0.69 13.65
C ALA A 122 -2.29 0.73 13.50
N LEU A 123 -2.21 1.28 12.28
CA LEU A 123 -1.84 2.67 12.05
C LEU A 123 -2.79 3.66 12.73
N THR A 124 -4.09 3.37 12.73
CA THR A 124 -5.08 4.23 13.40
C THR A 124 -4.86 4.28 14.91
N VAL A 125 -4.58 3.13 15.53
CA VAL A 125 -4.25 3.04 16.96
C VAL A 125 -2.93 3.73 17.24
N LEU A 126 -1.91 3.45 16.43
CA LEU A 126 -0.57 4.01 16.57
C LEU A 126 -0.55 5.54 16.43
N ARG A 127 -1.41 6.10 15.57
CA ARG A 127 -1.60 7.55 15.45
C ARG A 127 -2.20 8.16 16.72
N ALA A 128 -3.09 7.44 17.39
CA ALA A 128 -3.79 7.94 18.58
C ALA A 128 -2.90 7.88 19.83
N ASP A 129 -2.12 6.81 19.97
CA ASP A 129 -1.23 6.59 21.12
C ASP A 129 0.04 5.87 20.62
N PRO A 130 1.12 6.62 20.31
CA PRO A 130 2.34 6.03 19.79
C PRO A 130 3.25 5.51 20.91
N SER A 131 3.53 4.20 20.89
CA SER A 131 4.56 3.59 21.72
C SER A 131 5.60 2.81 20.89
N PRO A 132 6.84 2.62 21.41
CA PRO A 132 7.84 1.78 20.76
C PRO A 132 7.39 0.33 20.54
N GLU A 133 6.55 -0.19 21.41
CA GLU A 133 5.99 -1.54 21.27
C GLU A 133 4.98 -1.61 20.12
N GLN A 134 4.05 -0.65 20.03
CA GLN A 134 3.09 -0.59 18.93
C GLN A 134 3.78 -0.33 17.59
N LEU A 135 4.85 0.46 17.54
CA LEU A 135 5.65 0.65 16.32
C LEU A 135 6.25 -0.67 15.84
N ARG A 136 6.91 -1.41 16.73
CA ARG A 136 7.48 -2.73 16.43
C ARG A 136 6.41 -3.73 16.00
N HIS A 137 5.30 -3.77 16.73
CA HIS A 137 4.18 -4.65 16.40
C HIS A 137 3.62 -4.34 15.01
N THR A 138 3.34 -3.06 14.72
CA THR A 138 2.79 -2.61 13.43
C THR A 138 3.72 -2.92 12.27
N ALA A 139 5.03 -2.72 12.45
CA ALA A 139 6.03 -3.05 11.43
C ALA A 139 6.10 -4.57 11.13
N ALA A 140 5.77 -5.41 12.10
CA ALA A 140 5.80 -6.87 12.00
C ALA A 140 4.49 -7.51 11.51
N LEU A 141 3.44 -6.73 11.23
CA LEU A 141 2.15 -7.26 10.78
C LEU A 141 2.22 -7.78 9.34
N ASP A 142 2.05 -9.09 9.17
CA ASP A 142 1.98 -9.79 7.87
C ASP A 142 0.63 -9.73 7.17
#